data_AF-A0A2H9MHZ4-F1
#
_entry.id   AF-A0A2H9MHZ4-F1
#
_cell.length_a   1.000
_cell.length_b   1.000
_cell.length_c   1.000
_cell.angle_alpha   90.00
_cell.angle_beta   90.00
_cell.angle_gamma   90.00
#
_symmetry.space_group_name_H-M   'P 1'
#
loop_
_entity.id
_entity.type
_entity.pdbx_description
1 polymer ?
#
loop_
_entity_poly.entity_id
_entity_poly.type
_entity_poly.pdbx_seq_one_letter_code
_entity_poly.pdbx_strand_id
1 'polypeptide(L)'
;MILKETLRNIIKSQRDELLLYDEGVEREKIRQIDLDVPFAIVISGVRRCGKSTLIRQMMKKLKNFYYINFDDPRLIDFEVNDFQRLNDVFLEEYGNSGYYFFDEIQNVQKWELFVRMLLDKKRHVVITGSNASLLSRELGTRLTGRHLRYELFPFSFKEFLSLMDKKASINSFQNYFFKGGFPEYLKIGRAEILQELFNDILIRDIAARYKIKNIKILKEMALYLITNIGKEFSYNSLKKIFSLGSVHSIISYISYFEDSYLLFTIPKFDYSLRKQLINPKKVYSIDNGLTHVNSASFSEDKGRMLENIVFLNLRRSYRDIFYFREKGECDFVVKEGEKIKYAIQVCYELDEENKNREISGLIEAMKKFNLKEGFILTYNQEDKIEIGSRKIFVKPVWVWE
;
A
#
# COMPACT_ATOMS: atom_id res chain seq x y z
N MET A 1 -31.15 14.49 3.77
CA MET A 1 -31.69 13.89 5.02
C MET A 1 -32.43 12.60 4.68
N ILE A 2 -31.86 11.46 5.06
CA ILE A 2 -32.35 10.13 4.67
C ILE A 2 -33.32 9.59 5.72
N LEU A 3 -34.42 8.96 5.27
CA LEU A 3 -35.42 8.37 6.16
C LEU A 3 -34.87 7.11 6.87
N LYS A 4 -35.30 6.88 8.12
CA LYS A 4 -34.93 5.67 8.89
C LYS A 4 -35.26 4.37 8.15
N GLU A 5 -36.43 4.30 7.52
CA GLU A 5 -36.87 3.13 6.76
C GLU A 5 -35.96 2.86 5.55
N THR A 6 -35.51 3.92 4.86
CA THR A 6 -34.55 3.81 3.76
C THR A 6 -33.22 3.26 4.27
N LEU A 7 -32.69 3.79 5.39
CA LEU A 7 -31.46 3.29 6.00
C LEU A 7 -31.59 1.82 6.42
N ARG A 8 -32.72 1.42 7.02
CA ARG A 8 -33.02 0.03 7.40
C ARG A 8 -32.92 -0.90 6.20
N ASN A 9 -33.56 -0.54 5.09
CA ASN A 9 -33.53 -1.35 3.88
C ASN A 9 -32.12 -1.44 3.26
N ILE A 10 -31.36 -0.35 3.26
CA ILE A 10 -29.97 -0.33 2.79
C ILE A 10 -29.10 -1.26 3.66
N ILE A 11 -29.18 -1.12 4.99
CA ILE A 11 -28.37 -1.91 5.93
C ILE A 11 -28.67 -3.40 5.80
N LYS A 12 -29.95 -3.79 5.72
CA LYS A 12 -30.34 -5.20 5.54
C LYS A 12 -29.81 -5.76 4.22
N SER A 13 -30.05 -5.06 3.11
CA SER A 13 -29.54 -5.42 1.78
C SER A 13 -28.02 -5.62 1.77
N GLN A 14 -27.25 -4.65 2.30
CA GLN A 14 -25.79 -4.76 2.36
C GLN A 14 -25.32 -5.90 3.27
N ARG A 15 -26.00 -6.14 4.40
CA ARG A 15 -25.65 -7.22 5.33
C ARG A 15 -25.91 -8.59 4.70
N ASP A 16 -27.05 -8.76 4.03
CA ASP A 16 -27.41 -10.02 3.38
C ASP A 16 -26.42 -10.35 2.25
N GLU A 17 -26.09 -9.37 1.41
CA GLU A 17 -25.05 -9.52 0.39
C GLU A 17 -23.71 -9.93 1.00
N LEU A 18 -23.30 -9.28 2.08
CA LEU A 18 -22.04 -9.56 2.77
C LEU A 18 -21.94 -11.01 3.29
N LEU A 19 -23.06 -11.56 3.77
CA LEU A 19 -23.12 -12.93 4.28
C LEU A 19 -23.08 -13.99 3.17
N LEU A 20 -23.49 -13.65 1.95
CA LEU A 20 -23.46 -14.55 0.79
C LEU A 20 -22.06 -14.69 0.17
N TYR A 21 -21.18 -13.70 0.36
CA TYR A 21 -19.86 -13.74 -0.25
C TYR A 21 -18.91 -14.76 0.41
N ASP A 22 -18.18 -15.47 -0.46
CA ASP A 22 -17.03 -16.28 -0.08
C ASP A 22 -15.97 -15.44 0.68
N GLU A 23 -15.32 -16.05 1.67
CA GLU A 23 -14.28 -15.39 2.46
C GLU A 23 -13.03 -15.14 1.64
N GLY A 24 -12.82 -15.89 0.55
CA GLY A 24 -11.60 -15.87 -0.23
C GLY A 24 -10.40 -16.29 0.61
N VAL A 25 -9.21 -15.87 0.16
CA VAL A 25 -7.95 -16.17 0.86
C VAL A 25 -7.86 -15.35 2.14
N GLU A 26 -7.58 -16.01 3.28
CA GLU A 26 -7.36 -15.35 4.56
C GLU A 26 -6.23 -14.31 4.42
N ARG A 27 -6.52 -13.06 4.77
CA ARG A 27 -5.51 -11.99 4.73
C ARG A 27 -4.56 -12.11 5.91
N GLU A 28 -3.25 -12.09 5.67
CA GLU A 28 -2.25 -12.20 6.75
C GLU A 28 -2.39 -11.08 7.78
N LYS A 29 -2.84 -9.90 7.32
CA LYS A 29 -3.07 -8.73 8.17
C LYS A 29 -4.10 -8.96 9.28
N ILE A 30 -5.02 -9.92 9.12
CA ILE A 30 -6.04 -10.22 10.14
C ILE A 30 -5.45 -10.62 11.49
N ARG A 31 -4.27 -11.28 11.47
CA ARG A 31 -3.59 -11.77 12.68
C ARG A 31 -2.92 -10.66 13.48
N GLN A 32 -2.77 -9.48 12.88
CA GLN A 32 -2.11 -8.32 13.49
C GLN A 32 -3.12 -7.32 14.06
N ILE A 33 -4.42 -7.51 13.80
CA ILE A 33 -5.45 -6.55 14.17
C ILE A 33 -6.21 -7.08 15.38
N ASP A 34 -6.00 -6.42 16.50
CA ASP A 34 -6.83 -6.57 17.70
C ASP A 34 -8.04 -5.63 17.60
N LEU A 35 -9.25 -6.18 17.69
CA LEU A 35 -10.50 -5.42 17.66
C LEU A 35 -10.89 -4.90 19.05
N ASP A 36 -10.34 -5.49 20.12
CA ASP A 36 -10.72 -5.23 21.52
C ASP A 36 -9.88 -4.12 22.16
N VAL A 37 -9.64 -3.06 21.39
CA VAL A 37 -8.87 -1.89 21.80
C VAL A 37 -9.76 -0.64 21.89
N PRO A 38 -9.42 0.35 22.75
CA PRO A 38 -10.17 1.61 22.87
C PRO A 38 -9.86 2.61 21.74
N PHE A 39 -9.35 2.13 20.61
CA PHE A 39 -8.92 2.92 19.46
C PHE A 39 -9.76 2.55 18.23
N ALA A 40 -10.04 3.52 17.35
CA ALA A 40 -10.58 3.18 16.04
C ALA A 40 -9.53 2.42 15.22
N ILE A 41 -9.89 1.25 14.69
CA ILE A 41 -9.07 0.51 13.75
C ILE A 41 -9.28 1.09 12.36
N VAL A 42 -8.19 1.47 11.70
CA VAL A 42 -8.23 2.13 10.39
C VAL A 42 -7.49 1.27 9.39
N ILE A 43 -8.19 0.76 8.39
CA ILE A 43 -7.64 -0.09 7.33
C ILE A 43 -7.53 0.74 6.04
N SER A 44 -6.32 1.12 5.67
CA SER A 44 -6.03 1.89 4.45
C SER A 44 -5.32 1.04 3.40
N GLY A 45 -5.47 1.37 2.13
CA GLY A 45 -4.78 0.67 1.05
C GLY A 45 -5.37 0.95 -0.32
N VAL A 46 -4.63 0.59 -1.37
CA VAL A 46 -5.05 0.82 -2.77
C VAL A 46 -6.45 0.23 -3.07
N ARG A 47 -7.18 0.84 -3.98
CA ARG A 47 -8.45 0.33 -4.49
C ARG A 47 -8.29 -1.12 -4.99
N ARG A 48 -9.31 -1.97 -4.75
CA ARG A 48 -9.34 -3.41 -5.10
C ARG A 48 -8.24 -4.29 -4.48
N CYS A 49 -7.49 -3.83 -3.46
CA CYS A 49 -6.52 -4.69 -2.78
C CYS A 49 -7.14 -5.75 -1.86
N GLY A 50 -8.44 -5.70 -1.56
CA GLY A 50 -9.13 -6.66 -0.69
C GLY A 50 -9.50 -6.15 0.72
N LYS A 51 -9.65 -4.84 0.92
CA LYS A 51 -10.09 -4.24 2.20
C LYS A 51 -11.46 -4.78 2.66
N SER A 52 -12.46 -4.75 1.77
CA SER A 52 -13.80 -5.26 2.05
C SER A 52 -13.80 -6.77 2.37
N THR A 53 -12.87 -7.53 1.77
CA THR A 53 -12.66 -8.94 2.12
C THR A 53 -12.08 -9.09 3.54
N LEU A 54 -11.08 -8.28 3.92
CA LEU A 54 -10.50 -8.30 5.26
C LEU A 54 -11.53 -8.00 6.35
N ILE A 55 -12.33 -6.94 6.19
CA ILE A 55 -13.39 -6.61 7.17
C ILE A 55 -14.49 -7.67 7.21
N ARG A 56 -14.81 -8.32 6.08
CA ARG A 56 -15.76 -9.45 6.05
C ARG A 56 -15.23 -10.64 6.84
N GLN A 57 -13.96 -11.00 6.67
CA GLN A 57 -13.30 -12.07 7.43
C GLN A 57 -13.28 -11.75 8.94
N MET A 58 -13.17 -10.48 9.33
CA MET A 58 -13.30 -10.06 10.73
C MET A 58 -14.73 -10.22 11.23
N MET A 59 -15.72 -9.68 10.50
CA MET A 59 -17.13 -9.72 10.89
C MET A 59 -17.67 -11.14 11.07
N LYS A 60 -17.26 -12.09 10.22
CA LYS A 60 -17.65 -13.51 10.35
C LYS A 60 -17.15 -14.18 11.64
N LYS A 61 -16.07 -13.66 12.25
CA LYS A 61 -15.55 -14.14 13.54
C LYS A 61 -16.31 -13.52 14.74
N LEU A 62 -17.21 -12.57 14.50
CA LEU A 62 -17.93 -11.84 15.55
C LEU A 62 -19.37 -12.32 15.68
N LYS A 63 -19.88 -12.34 16.92
CA LYS A 63 -21.29 -12.65 17.20
C LYS A 63 -22.24 -11.56 16.74
N ASN A 64 -21.82 -10.29 16.84
CA ASN A 64 -22.65 -9.14 16.49
C ASN A 64 -21.80 -7.99 15.93
N PHE A 65 -22.31 -7.35 14.89
CA PHE A 65 -21.66 -6.24 14.21
C PHE A 65 -22.70 -5.34 13.53
N TYR A 66 -22.31 -4.09 13.31
CA TYR A 66 -23.01 -3.12 12.48
C TYR A 66 -22.14 -2.83 11.27
N TYR A 67 -22.72 -2.85 10.08
CA TYR A 67 -21.99 -2.63 8.83
C TYR A 67 -22.74 -1.65 7.94
N ILE A 68 -22.00 -0.74 7.33
CA ILE A 68 -22.47 0.06 6.20
C ILE A 68 -21.29 0.43 5.31
N ASN A 69 -21.51 0.33 4.00
CA ASN A 69 -20.61 0.81 2.97
C ASN A 69 -21.12 2.14 2.41
N PHE A 70 -20.30 3.19 2.54
CA PHE A 70 -20.61 4.54 2.10
C PHE A 70 -20.28 4.82 0.61
N ASP A 71 -19.81 3.82 -0.13
CA ASP A 71 -19.71 3.89 -1.61
C ASP A 71 -21.04 3.49 -2.30
N ASP A 72 -22.08 3.15 -1.53
CA ASP A 72 -23.41 2.83 -2.06
C ASP A 72 -24.08 4.09 -2.67
N PRO A 73 -24.51 4.05 -3.94
CA PRO A 73 -25.18 5.18 -4.59
C PRO A 73 -26.42 5.70 -3.85
N ARG A 74 -27.09 4.84 -3.07
CA ARG A 74 -28.26 5.20 -2.25
C ARG A 74 -27.90 6.11 -1.07
N LEU A 75 -26.61 6.25 -0.76
CA LEU A 75 -26.07 7.08 0.33
C LEU A 75 -25.37 8.35 -0.19
N ILE A 76 -25.54 8.71 -1.46
CA ILE A 76 -24.88 9.88 -2.06
C ILE A 76 -25.18 11.20 -1.32
N ASP A 77 -26.40 11.33 -0.79
CA ASP A 77 -26.86 12.48 -0.01
C ASP A 77 -26.80 12.23 1.52
N PHE A 78 -25.99 11.27 1.96
CA PHE A 78 -25.81 10.99 3.39
C PHE A 78 -25.00 12.12 4.04
N GLU A 79 -25.60 12.76 5.04
CA GLU A 79 -24.98 13.88 5.75
C GLU A 79 -24.64 13.53 7.20
N VAL A 80 -23.83 14.38 7.85
CA VAL A 80 -23.41 14.19 9.25
C VAL A 80 -24.59 14.01 10.22
N ASN A 81 -25.74 14.63 9.95
CA ASN A 81 -26.92 14.54 10.79
C ASN A 81 -27.66 13.19 10.66
N ASP A 82 -27.39 12.42 9.60
CA ASP A 82 -28.01 11.12 9.38
C ASP A 82 -27.33 10.01 10.21
N PHE A 83 -26.12 10.23 10.73
CA PHE A 83 -25.42 9.27 11.60
C PHE A 83 -26.20 8.88 12.86
N GLN A 84 -26.97 9.81 13.44
CA GLN A 84 -27.80 9.49 14.60
C GLN A 84 -28.90 8.50 14.21
N ARG A 85 -29.58 8.72 13.08
CA ARG A 85 -30.60 7.79 12.57
C ARG A 85 -30.00 6.45 12.20
N LEU A 86 -28.82 6.45 11.58
CA LEU A 86 -28.07 5.23 11.29
C LEU A 86 -27.82 4.42 12.56
N ASN A 87 -27.34 5.08 13.62
CA ASN A 87 -27.10 4.43 14.90
C ASN A 87 -28.39 3.88 15.51
N ASP A 88 -29.49 4.62 15.47
CA ASP A 88 -30.78 4.15 15.98
C ASP A 88 -31.21 2.87 15.25
N VAL A 89 -31.15 2.85 13.92
CA VAL A 89 -31.50 1.67 13.12
C VAL A 89 -30.61 0.48 13.46
N PHE A 90 -29.30 0.69 13.63
CA PHE A 90 -28.41 -0.37 14.06
C PHE A 90 -28.79 -0.97 15.42
N LEU A 91 -29.12 -0.12 16.38
CA LEU A 91 -29.51 -0.56 17.73
C LEU A 91 -30.88 -1.25 17.74
N GLU A 92 -31.83 -0.76 16.96
CA GLU A 92 -33.18 -1.34 16.79
C GLU A 92 -33.12 -2.73 16.16
N GLU A 93 -32.30 -2.92 15.11
CA GLU A 93 -32.25 -4.18 14.33
C GLU A 93 -31.31 -5.23 14.94
N TYR A 94 -30.20 -4.81 15.55
CA TYR A 94 -29.12 -5.74 15.95
C TYR A 94 -28.74 -5.61 17.43
N GLY A 95 -29.52 -4.90 18.24
CA GLY A 95 -29.26 -4.74 19.68
C GLY A 95 -28.06 -3.83 19.96
N ASN A 96 -27.55 -3.85 21.20
CA ASN A 96 -26.64 -2.82 21.73
C ASN A 96 -25.18 -3.27 21.94
N SER A 97 -24.75 -4.41 21.39
CA SER A 97 -23.44 -5.00 21.69
C SER A 97 -22.62 -5.37 20.44
N GLY A 98 -22.77 -4.58 19.36
CA GLY A 98 -22.06 -4.81 18.10
C GLY A 98 -20.77 -4.01 17.92
N TYR A 99 -19.87 -4.52 17.09
CA TYR A 99 -18.71 -3.82 16.55
C TYR A 99 -19.14 -2.99 15.33
N TYR A 100 -18.72 -1.74 15.23
CA TYR A 100 -19.06 -0.88 14.10
C TYR A 100 -18.03 -1.03 12.98
N PHE A 101 -18.49 -1.35 11.77
CA PHE A 101 -17.70 -1.41 10.56
C PHE A 101 -18.23 -0.39 9.54
N PHE A 102 -17.37 0.55 9.16
CA PHE A 102 -17.69 1.57 8.17
C PHE A 102 -16.74 1.43 6.96
N ASP A 103 -17.28 0.97 5.83
CA ASP A 103 -16.52 0.83 4.58
C ASP A 103 -16.57 2.15 3.80
N GLU A 104 -15.42 2.60 3.29
CA GLU A 104 -15.26 3.83 2.49
C GLU A 104 -15.86 5.09 3.15
N ILE A 105 -15.75 5.20 4.48
CA ILE A 105 -16.36 6.27 5.29
C ILE A 105 -15.92 7.68 4.88
N GLN A 106 -14.74 7.82 4.26
CA GLN A 106 -14.21 9.10 3.79
C GLN A 106 -15.03 9.77 2.67
N ASN A 107 -16.04 9.08 2.14
CA ASN A 107 -17.02 9.66 1.21
C ASN A 107 -18.01 10.60 1.92
N VAL A 108 -18.20 10.45 3.24
CA VAL A 108 -19.09 11.30 4.04
C VAL A 108 -18.29 12.44 4.66
N GLN A 109 -18.79 13.67 4.64
CA GLN A 109 -18.11 14.77 5.33
C GLN A 109 -18.37 14.74 6.86
N LYS A 110 -17.37 15.14 7.64
CA LYS A 110 -17.45 15.27 9.11
C LYS A 110 -17.76 13.95 9.85
N TRP A 111 -17.49 12.82 9.21
CA TRP A 111 -17.72 11.48 9.76
C TRP A 111 -16.98 11.22 11.07
N GLU A 112 -15.84 11.87 11.25
CA GLU A 112 -14.97 11.71 12.41
C GLU A 112 -15.61 12.19 13.72
N LEU A 113 -16.60 13.10 13.66
CA LEU A 113 -17.37 13.51 14.83
C LEU A 113 -18.19 12.35 15.40
N PHE A 114 -18.78 11.53 14.53
CA PHE A 114 -19.57 10.37 14.92
C PHE A 114 -18.69 9.24 15.44
N VAL A 115 -17.56 8.95 14.77
CA VAL A 115 -16.59 7.96 15.26
C VAL A 115 -16.07 8.34 16.64
N ARG A 116 -15.77 9.63 16.89
CA ARG A 116 -15.37 10.10 18.21
C ARG A 116 -16.43 9.82 19.28
N MET A 117 -17.69 10.12 18.97
CA MET A 117 -18.81 9.83 19.88
C MET A 117 -18.91 8.32 20.20
N LEU A 118 -18.71 7.45 19.22
CA LEU A 118 -18.71 5.99 19.43
C LEU A 118 -17.56 5.56 20.33
N LEU A 119 -16.35 6.07 20.11
CA LEU A 119 -15.19 5.78 20.95
C LEU A 119 -15.38 6.28 22.39
N ASP A 120 -15.97 7.47 22.59
CA ASP A 120 -16.29 8.01 23.92
C ASP A 120 -17.30 7.13 24.67
N LYS A 121 -18.20 6.46 23.93
CA LYS A 121 -19.12 5.44 24.44
C LYS A 121 -18.50 4.04 24.55
N LYS A 122 -17.17 3.92 24.45
CA LYS A 122 -16.41 2.66 24.51
C LYS A 122 -16.88 1.62 23.49
N ARG A 123 -17.25 2.07 22.29
CA ARG A 123 -17.59 1.17 21.17
C ARG A 123 -16.36 0.82 20.37
N HIS A 124 -16.31 -0.41 19.88
CA HIS A 124 -15.30 -0.86 18.93
C HIS A 124 -15.67 -0.38 17.53
N VAL A 125 -14.72 0.28 16.86
CA VAL A 125 -14.94 0.88 15.53
C VAL A 125 -13.82 0.47 14.59
N VAL A 126 -14.19 -0.06 13.44
CA VAL A 126 -13.31 -0.36 12.31
C VAL A 126 -13.77 0.48 11.12
N ILE A 127 -12.84 1.19 10.50
CA ILE A 127 -13.10 2.00 9.32
C ILE A 127 -12.13 1.61 8.20
N THR A 128 -12.58 1.72 6.96
CA THR A 128 -11.72 1.56 5.78
C THR A 128 -11.69 2.85 4.95
N GLY A 129 -10.68 2.94 4.07
CA GLY A 129 -10.70 3.89 2.96
C GLY A 129 -9.54 3.70 2.00
N SER A 130 -9.74 4.10 0.73
CA SER A 130 -8.72 3.97 -0.32
C SER A 130 -7.59 5.00 -0.26
N ASN A 131 -7.75 6.09 0.50
CA ASN A 131 -6.78 7.19 0.58
C ASN A 131 -6.18 7.32 1.99
N ALA A 132 -4.86 7.17 2.11
CA ALA A 132 -4.17 7.15 3.40
C ALA A 132 -4.15 8.52 4.10
N SER A 133 -3.87 9.58 3.34
CA SER A 133 -3.58 10.91 3.90
C SER A 133 -4.83 11.62 4.35
N LEU A 134 -5.95 11.46 3.63
CA LEU A 134 -7.24 12.02 4.02
C LEU A 134 -7.67 11.46 5.36
N LEU A 135 -7.68 10.12 5.47
CA LEU A 135 -7.92 9.45 6.73
C LEU A 135 -6.94 9.98 7.79
N SER A 136 -5.64 10.10 7.48
CA SER A 136 -4.65 10.58 8.46
C SER A 136 -4.90 11.98 8.97
N ARG A 137 -5.28 12.91 8.07
CA ARG A 137 -5.51 14.31 8.41
C ARG A 137 -6.79 14.46 9.23
N GLU A 138 -7.86 13.80 8.82
CA GLU A 138 -9.15 13.84 9.53
C GLU A 138 -9.06 13.16 10.90
N LEU A 139 -8.42 11.98 10.95
CA LEU A 139 -8.16 11.25 12.20
C LEU A 139 -7.21 12.01 13.13
N GLY A 140 -6.12 12.57 12.61
CA GLY A 140 -5.12 13.28 13.39
C GLY A 140 -5.65 14.57 14.01
N THR A 141 -6.47 15.32 13.26
CA THR A 141 -7.02 16.60 13.73
C THR A 141 -8.19 16.43 14.70
N ARG A 142 -8.99 15.36 14.58
CA ARG A 142 -10.28 15.26 15.30
C ARG A 142 -10.48 14.03 16.17
N LEU A 143 -9.79 12.91 15.90
CA LEU A 143 -9.77 11.76 16.81
C LEU A 143 -8.61 11.82 17.82
N THR A 144 -7.79 12.89 17.81
CA THR A 144 -6.73 13.16 18.80
C THR A 144 -5.81 11.95 19.05
N GLY A 145 -5.45 11.23 17.99
CA GLY A 145 -4.59 10.05 18.09
C GLY A 145 -5.27 8.76 18.57
N ARG A 146 -6.58 8.73 18.82
CA ARG A 146 -7.33 7.51 19.20
C ARG A 146 -7.65 6.59 18.01
N HIS A 147 -6.64 6.33 17.19
CA HIS A 147 -6.75 5.38 16.09
C HIS A 147 -5.48 4.52 15.92
N LEU A 148 -5.66 3.27 15.50
CA LEU A 148 -4.58 2.37 15.08
C LEU A 148 -4.70 2.11 13.59
N ARG A 149 -3.64 2.38 12.84
CA ARG A 149 -3.63 2.25 11.38
C ARG A 149 -2.96 0.95 10.93
N TYR A 150 -3.65 0.27 10.03
CA TYR A 150 -3.18 -0.92 9.35
C TYR A 150 -3.25 -0.70 7.84
N GLU A 151 -2.11 -0.86 7.17
CA GLU A 151 -2.04 -0.75 5.71
C GLU A 151 -2.23 -2.14 5.10
N LEU A 152 -3.14 -2.23 4.13
CA LEU A 152 -3.41 -3.42 3.35
C LEU A 152 -2.92 -3.23 1.91
N PHE A 153 -1.92 -4.01 1.55
CA PHE A 153 -1.37 -4.08 0.20
C PHE A 153 -2.10 -5.16 -0.61
N PRO A 154 -1.88 -5.23 -1.95
CA PRO A 154 -2.18 -6.44 -2.72
C PRO A 154 -1.55 -7.68 -2.08
N PHE A 155 -1.90 -8.87 -2.56
CA PHE A 155 -1.38 -10.12 -1.99
C PHE A 155 0.15 -10.12 -1.92
N SER A 156 0.69 -10.52 -0.77
CA SER A 156 2.10 -10.94 -0.65
C SER A 156 2.33 -12.19 -1.51
N PHE A 157 3.58 -12.61 -1.71
CA PHE A 157 3.84 -13.88 -2.38
C PHE A 157 3.18 -15.05 -1.63
N LYS A 158 3.14 -15.00 -0.29
CA LYS A 158 2.48 -16.01 0.53
C LYS A 158 0.96 -16.02 0.38
N GLU A 159 0.31 -14.86 0.34
CA GLU A 159 -1.13 -14.76 0.03
C GLU A 159 -1.41 -15.23 -1.42
N PHE A 160 -0.52 -14.92 -2.37
CA PHE A 160 -0.59 -15.42 -3.74
C PHE A 160 -0.48 -16.95 -3.80
N LEU A 161 0.47 -17.56 -3.10
CA LEU A 161 0.63 -19.01 -3.03
C LEU A 161 -0.63 -19.69 -2.46
N SER A 162 -1.23 -19.07 -1.45
CA SER A 162 -2.48 -19.55 -0.83
C SER A 162 -3.67 -19.45 -1.80
N LEU A 163 -3.75 -18.38 -2.59
CA LEU A 163 -4.78 -18.25 -3.64
C LEU A 163 -4.63 -19.32 -4.72
N MET A 164 -3.40 -19.57 -5.14
CA MET A 164 -3.09 -20.45 -6.27
C MET A 164 -3.02 -21.93 -5.87
N ASP A 165 -3.17 -22.23 -4.58
CA ASP A 165 -2.93 -23.56 -3.97
C ASP A 165 -1.57 -24.15 -4.39
N LYS A 166 -0.51 -23.35 -4.22
CA LYS A 166 0.85 -23.70 -4.63
C LYS A 166 1.84 -23.58 -3.48
N LYS A 167 2.93 -24.36 -3.57
CA LYS A 167 4.12 -24.20 -2.71
C LYS A 167 5.10 -23.22 -3.34
N ALA A 168 5.90 -22.59 -2.49
CA ALA A 168 6.99 -21.72 -2.92
C ALA A 168 7.97 -22.48 -3.82
N SER A 169 8.23 -21.90 -4.99
CA SER A 169 9.12 -22.41 -6.03
C SER A 169 9.43 -21.30 -7.02
N ILE A 170 10.50 -21.44 -7.79
CA ILE A 170 10.85 -20.51 -8.87
C ILE A 170 9.70 -20.30 -9.87
N ASN A 171 8.94 -21.36 -10.20
CA ASN A 171 7.80 -21.28 -11.12
C ASN A 171 6.66 -20.47 -10.52
N SER A 172 6.33 -20.69 -9.24
CA SER A 172 5.31 -19.88 -8.56
C SER A 172 5.75 -18.42 -8.41
N PHE A 173 7.03 -18.17 -8.14
CA PHE A 173 7.57 -16.83 -8.04
C PHE A 173 7.56 -16.11 -9.39
N GLN A 174 7.92 -16.78 -10.49
CA GLN A 174 7.82 -16.23 -11.83
C GLN A 174 6.40 -15.77 -12.15
N ASN A 175 5.38 -16.56 -11.75
CA ASN A 175 3.99 -16.14 -11.93
C ASN A 175 3.66 -14.87 -11.12
N TYR A 176 4.04 -14.83 -9.84
CA TYR A 176 3.84 -13.64 -9.00
C TYR A 176 4.62 -12.42 -9.51
N PHE A 177 5.83 -12.64 -10.02
CA PHE A 177 6.73 -11.61 -10.52
C PHE A 177 6.10 -10.78 -11.64
N PHE A 178 5.39 -11.43 -12.57
CA PHE A 178 4.70 -10.78 -13.68
C PHE A 178 3.24 -10.45 -13.40
N LYS A 179 2.54 -11.25 -12.58
CA LYS A 179 1.11 -11.05 -12.33
C LYS A 179 0.80 -10.14 -11.13
N GLY A 180 1.76 -9.94 -10.24
CA GLY A 180 1.56 -9.19 -9.00
C GLY A 180 0.58 -9.88 -8.04
N GLY A 181 0.00 -9.07 -7.15
CA GLY A 181 -0.82 -9.49 -6.02
C GLY A 181 -2.29 -9.05 -6.08
N PHE A 182 -2.76 -8.43 -7.16
CA PHE A 182 -4.15 -7.95 -7.22
C PHE A 182 -5.16 -9.11 -7.28
N PRO A 183 -6.05 -9.29 -6.28
CA PRO A 183 -6.86 -10.51 -6.17
C PRO A 183 -7.80 -10.78 -7.36
N GLU A 184 -8.48 -9.76 -7.87
CA GLU A 184 -9.42 -9.89 -9.00
C GLU A 184 -8.69 -10.29 -10.29
N TYR A 185 -7.55 -9.64 -10.56
CA TYR A 185 -6.72 -9.97 -11.71
C TYR A 185 -6.16 -11.40 -11.63
N LEU A 186 -5.71 -11.83 -10.46
CA LEU A 186 -5.19 -13.19 -10.27
C LEU A 186 -6.24 -14.28 -10.52
N LYS A 187 -7.51 -14.01 -10.22
CA LYS A 187 -8.62 -14.94 -10.45
C LYS A 187 -9.05 -15.00 -11.91
N ILE A 188 -9.10 -13.85 -12.59
CA ILE A 188 -9.70 -13.75 -13.94
C ILE A 188 -8.65 -13.78 -15.06
N GLY A 189 -7.44 -13.26 -14.82
CA GLY A 189 -6.32 -13.29 -15.75
C GLY A 189 -6.41 -12.30 -16.92
N ARG A 190 -7.32 -11.32 -16.88
CA ARG A 190 -7.54 -10.33 -17.94
C ARG A 190 -6.81 -9.02 -17.65
N ALA A 191 -5.93 -8.60 -18.56
CA ALA A 191 -5.12 -7.39 -18.42
C ALA A 191 -5.97 -6.12 -18.26
N GLU A 192 -7.14 -6.09 -18.88
CA GLU A 192 -8.09 -4.98 -18.82
C GLU A 192 -8.49 -4.64 -17.37
N ILE A 193 -8.49 -5.62 -16.46
CA ILE A 193 -8.78 -5.39 -15.03
C ILE A 193 -7.75 -4.46 -14.40
N LEU A 194 -6.46 -4.65 -14.71
CA LEU A 194 -5.39 -3.81 -14.19
C LEU A 194 -5.30 -2.46 -14.90
N GLN A 195 -5.66 -2.40 -16.19
CA GLN A 195 -5.76 -1.15 -16.94
C GLN A 195 -6.89 -0.26 -16.41
N GLU A 196 -8.05 -0.85 -16.18
CA GLU A 196 -9.19 -0.16 -15.57
C GLU A 196 -8.92 0.24 -14.13
N LEU A 197 -8.28 -0.63 -13.33
CA LEU A 197 -7.86 -0.26 -11.98
C LEU A 197 -6.90 0.94 -11.98
N PHE A 198 -5.92 0.96 -12.87
CA PHE A 198 -5.00 2.09 -13.01
C PHE A 198 -5.76 3.38 -13.36
N ASN A 199 -6.67 3.33 -14.34
CA ASN A 199 -7.50 4.47 -14.71
C ASN A 199 -8.42 4.92 -13.55
N ASP A 200 -9.08 4.00 -12.86
CA ASP A 200 -9.95 4.29 -11.72
C ASP A 200 -9.19 5.01 -10.59
N ILE A 201 -7.97 4.57 -10.28
CA ILE A 201 -7.13 5.25 -9.28
C ILE A 201 -6.83 6.69 -9.73
N LEU A 202 -6.40 6.88 -10.98
CA LEU A 202 -6.07 8.20 -11.50
C LEU A 202 -7.27 9.14 -11.55
N ILE A 203 -8.43 8.65 -11.98
CA ILE A 203 -9.62 9.48 -12.21
C ILE A 203 -10.40 9.68 -10.91
N ARG A 204 -10.79 8.59 -10.25
CA ARG A 204 -11.68 8.64 -9.08
C ARG A 204 -10.92 9.01 -7.82
N ASP A 205 -9.82 8.32 -7.56
CA ASP A 205 -9.12 8.45 -6.28
C ASP A 205 -8.22 9.69 -6.23
N ILE A 206 -7.76 10.17 -7.40
CA ILE A 206 -6.90 11.36 -7.54
C ILE A 206 -7.61 12.53 -8.22
N ALA A 207 -7.93 12.45 -9.51
CA ALA A 207 -8.34 13.64 -10.27
C ALA A 207 -9.64 14.27 -9.75
N ALA A 208 -10.68 13.47 -9.49
CA ALA A 208 -11.94 13.94 -8.93
C ALA A 208 -11.74 14.51 -7.51
N ARG A 209 -10.96 13.82 -6.68
CA ARG A 209 -10.71 14.18 -5.27
C ARG A 209 -9.96 15.50 -5.12
N TYR A 210 -8.87 15.68 -5.86
CA TYR A 210 -8.05 16.89 -5.81
C TYR A 210 -8.46 17.94 -6.86
N LYS A 211 -9.59 17.72 -7.55
CA LYS A 211 -10.16 18.61 -8.58
C LYS A 211 -9.14 19.00 -9.66
N ILE A 212 -8.36 18.01 -10.11
CA ILE A 212 -7.30 18.19 -11.09
C ILE A 212 -7.91 18.44 -12.47
N LYS A 213 -7.61 19.60 -13.06
CA LYS A 213 -8.10 19.97 -14.39
C LYS A 213 -7.38 19.23 -15.52
N ASN A 214 -6.05 19.10 -15.43
CA ASN A 214 -5.25 18.50 -16.48
C ASN A 214 -4.99 17.00 -16.20
N ILE A 215 -6.00 16.18 -16.51
CA ILE A 215 -5.96 14.73 -16.35
C ILE A 215 -4.92 14.08 -17.27
N LYS A 216 -4.68 14.66 -18.46
CA LYS A 216 -3.69 14.13 -19.42
C LYS A 216 -2.29 14.11 -18.79
N ILE A 217 -1.82 15.23 -18.23
CA ILE A 217 -0.51 15.30 -17.58
C ILE A 217 -0.43 14.36 -16.38
N LEU A 218 -1.52 14.24 -15.60
CA LEU A 218 -1.57 13.30 -14.48
C LEU A 218 -1.31 11.86 -14.95
N LYS A 219 -2.01 11.42 -16.01
CA LYS A 219 -1.87 10.08 -16.58
C LYS A 219 -0.49 9.85 -17.19
N GLU A 220 0.02 10.81 -17.96
CA GLU A 220 1.37 10.72 -18.56
C GLU A 220 2.46 10.62 -17.48
N MET A 221 2.33 11.39 -16.39
CA MET A 221 3.28 11.33 -15.28
C MET A 221 3.22 10.00 -14.53
N ALA A 222 2.02 9.48 -14.27
CA ALA A 222 1.86 8.18 -13.65
C ALA A 222 2.46 7.06 -14.51
N LEU A 223 2.18 7.05 -15.82
CA LEU A 223 2.74 6.09 -16.78
C LEU A 223 4.27 6.16 -16.85
N TYR A 224 4.83 7.37 -16.87
CA TYR A 224 6.28 7.57 -16.86
C TYR A 224 6.91 7.00 -15.59
N LEU A 225 6.33 7.25 -14.43
CA LEU A 225 6.89 6.82 -13.15
C LEU A 225 6.78 5.30 -12.94
N ILE A 226 5.65 4.66 -13.28
CA ILE A 226 5.55 3.19 -13.22
C ILE A 226 6.52 2.52 -14.21
N THR A 227 6.79 3.15 -15.35
CA THR A 227 7.75 2.62 -16.33
C THR A 227 9.21 2.79 -15.86
N ASN A 228 9.45 3.65 -14.88
CA ASN A 228 10.78 3.93 -14.34
C ASN A 228 10.91 3.57 -12.85
N ILE A 229 10.22 2.51 -12.41
CA ILE A 229 10.38 1.96 -11.06
C ILE A 229 11.85 1.65 -10.74
N GLY A 230 12.23 1.85 -9.48
CA GLY A 230 13.59 1.73 -8.96
C GLY A 230 14.58 2.81 -9.45
N LYS A 231 14.20 3.66 -10.43
CA LYS A 231 15.06 4.77 -10.88
C LYS A 231 14.89 6.01 -10.02
N GLU A 232 15.94 6.82 -10.03
CA GLU A 232 15.95 8.12 -9.38
C GLU A 232 15.25 9.20 -10.21
N PHE A 233 14.55 10.09 -9.53
CA PHE A 233 14.03 11.32 -10.11
C PHE A 233 14.25 12.51 -9.16
N SER A 234 14.25 13.71 -9.74
CA SER A 234 14.14 14.95 -8.99
C SER A 234 12.87 15.68 -9.40
N TYR A 235 12.28 16.47 -8.50
CA TYR A 235 11.10 17.26 -8.86
C TYR A 235 11.37 18.22 -10.03
N ASN A 236 12.60 18.73 -10.13
CA ASN A 236 13.03 19.60 -11.24
C ASN A 236 13.17 18.85 -12.57
N SER A 237 13.66 17.60 -12.57
CA SER A 237 13.73 16.81 -13.81
C SER A 237 12.34 16.48 -14.33
N LEU A 238 11.41 16.09 -13.46
CA LEU A 238 10.01 15.86 -13.84
C LEU A 238 9.33 17.16 -14.32
N LYS A 239 9.56 18.29 -13.67
CA LYS A 239 9.06 19.61 -14.12
C LYS A 239 9.42 19.87 -15.58
N LYS A 240 10.68 19.63 -15.95
CA LYS A 240 11.20 19.82 -17.32
C LYS A 240 10.55 18.85 -18.30
N ILE A 241 10.46 17.57 -17.95
CA ILE A 241 9.89 16.52 -18.81
C ILE A 241 8.42 16.82 -19.17
N PHE A 242 7.62 17.21 -18.17
CA PHE A 242 6.18 17.47 -18.36
C PHE A 242 5.86 18.93 -18.67
N SER A 243 6.88 19.78 -18.92
CA SER A 243 6.73 21.20 -19.23
C SER A 243 5.81 21.96 -18.26
N LEU A 244 5.88 21.62 -16.97
CA LEU A 244 5.04 22.25 -15.94
C LEU A 244 5.70 23.55 -15.44
N GLY A 245 4.91 24.61 -15.26
CA GLY A 245 5.42 25.91 -14.78
C GLY A 245 5.93 25.89 -13.33
N SER A 246 5.41 24.98 -12.50
CA SER A 246 5.66 24.94 -11.06
C SER A 246 6.17 23.58 -10.57
N VAL A 247 7.24 23.61 -9.77
CA VAL A 247 7.74 22.42 -9.04
C VAL A 247 6.71 21.94 -8.01
N HIS A 248 5.95 22.86 -7.41
CA HIS A 248 4.90 22.51 -6.45
C HIS A 248 3.83 21.61 -7.07
N SER A 249 3.49 21.81 -8.35
CA SER A 249 2.56 20.91 -9.05
C SER A 249 3.08 19.47 -9.12
N ILE A 250 4.39 19.29 -9.36
CA ILE A 250 5.02 17.96 -9.34
C ILE A 250 4.95 17.36 -7.94
N ILE A 251 5.34 18.14 -6.92
CA ILE A 251 5.31 17.67 -5.53
C ILE A 251 3.89 17.24 -5.13
N SER A 252 2.87 18.02 -5.49
CA SER A 252 1.48 17.66 -5.28
C SER A 252 1.10 16.37 -5.99
N TYR A 253 1.43 16.21 -7.27
CA TYR A 253 1.08 15.00 -8.02
C TYR A 253 1.76 13.75 -7.45
N ILE A 254 3.05 13.83 -7.10
CA ILE A 254 3.76 12.74 -6.41
C ILE A 254 3.06 12.39 -5.10
N SER A 255 2.71 13.39 -4.28
CA SER A 255 1.96 13.17 -3.04
C SER A 255 0.61 12.51 -3.29
N TYR A 256 -0.11 12.85 -4.37
CA TYR A 256 -1.40 12.23 -4.69
C TYR A 256 -1.25 10.77 -5.13
N PHE A 257 -0.15 10.42 -5.81
CA PHE A 257 0.17 9.04 -6.14
C PHE A 257 0.54 8.24 -4.88
N GLU A 258 1.26 8.83 -3.94
CA GLU A 258 1.58 8.20 -2.64
C GLU A 258 0.33 8.02 -1.78
N ASP A 259 -0.54 9.03 -1.70
CA ASP A 259 -1.78 9.02 -0.92
C ASP A 259 -2.79 7.96 -1.39
N SER A 260 -2.80 7.69 -2.70
CA SER A 260 -3.63 6.65 -3.33
C SER A 260 -2.96 5.27 -3.35
N TYR A 261 -1.76 5.15 -2.76
CA TYR A 261 -0.88 3.98 -2.82
C TYR A 261 -0.39 3.61 -4.22
N LEU A 262 -0.68 4.36 -5.29
CA LEU A 262 -0.25 3.99 -6.65
C LEU A 262 1.28 3.89 -6.77
N LEU A 263 1.98 4.85 -6.18
CA LEU A 263 3.43 4.95 -6.18
C LEU A 263 3.96 5.20 -4.76
N PHE A 264 5.23 4.92 -4.56
CA PHE A 264 5.97 5.24 -3.34
C PHE A 264 7.29 5.88 -3.69
N THR A 265 7.79 6.75 -2.82
CA THR A 265 9.14 7.28 -2.95
C THR A 265 9.99 6.95 -1.73
N ILE A 266 11.26 6.65 -1.96
CA ILE A 266 12.25 6.57 -0.88
C ILE A 266 13.35 7.61 -1.11
N PRO A 267 13.78 8.34 -0.07
CA PRO A 267 14.86 9.30 -0.20
C PRO A 267 16.23 8.63 -0.12
N LYS A 268 17.26 9.36 -0.57
CA LYS A 268 18.64 9.01 -0.27
C LYS A 268 18.86 9.09 1.23
N PHE A 269 19.50 8.08 1.82
CA PHE A 269 19.93 8.16 3.20
C PHE A 269 20.90 9.32 3.41
N ASP A 270 20.60 10.16 4.38
CA ASP A 270 21.51 11.16 4.94
C ASP A 270 21.07 11.45 6.39
N TYR A 271 21.98 11.76 7.30
CA TYR A 271 21.59 12.16 8.66
C TYR A 271 20.85 13.51 8.67
N SER A 272 21.09 14.36 7.68
CA SER A 272 20.42 15.63 7.50
C SER A 272 19.09 15.46 6.76
N LEU A 273 17.99 15.76 7.45
CA LEU A 273 16.65 15.81 6.84
C LEU A 273 16.62 16.75 5.62
N ARG A 274 17.32 17.89 5.67
CA ARG A 274 17.40 18.82 4.53
C ARG A 274 18.01 18.14 3.30
N LYS A 275 19.08 17.36 3.47
CA LYS A 275 19.71 16.63 2.36
C LYS A 275 18.80 15.52 1.84
N GLN A 276 18.10 14.79 2.72
CA GLN A 276 17.11 13.80 2.30
C GLN A 276 15.99 14.41 1.43
N LEU A 277 15.56 15.64 1.73
CA LEU A 277 14.51 16.34 0.97
C LEU A 277 14.97 16.85 -0.41
N ILE A 278 16.24 17.23 -0.56
CA ILE A 278 16.77 17.86 -1.78
C ILE A 278 17.36 16.83 -2.75
N ASN A 279 17.95 15.75 -2.23
CA ASN A 279 18.53 14.70 -3.05
C ASN A 279 17.46 14.01 -3.91
N PRO A 280 17.85 13.41 -5.06
CA PRO A 280 16.96 12.57 -5.83
C PRO A 280 16.30 11.48 -4.97
N LYS A 281 15.12 11.06 -5.40
CA LYS A 281 14.35 9.99 -4.75
C LYS A 281 14.20 8.84 -5.74
N LYS A 282 14.16 7.61 -5.23
CA LYS A 282 13.71 6.46 -6.04
C LYS A 282 12.20 6.34 -5.98
N VAL A 283 11.59 5.89 -7.08
CA VAL A 283 10.14 5.62 -7.18
C VAL A 283 9.86 4.13 -7.27
N TYR A 284 8.79 3.67 -6.62
CA TYR A 284 8.32 2.29 -6.65
C TYR A 284 6.81 2.26 -6.91
N SER A 285 6.31 1.13 -7.42
CA SER A 285 4.88 0.93 -7.65
C SER A 285 4.31 -0.08 -6.68
N ILE A 286 3.02 0.04 -6.40
CA ILE A 286 2.26 -0.86 -5.51
C ILE A 286 2.27 -2.32 -5.92
N ASP A 287 2.48 -2.60 -7.20
CA ASP A 287 2.35 -3.93 -7.75
C ASP A 287 3.08 -4.08 -9.09
N ASN A 288 3.80 -5.20 -9.24
CA ASN A 288 4.49 -5.50 -10.49
C ASN A 288 3.53 -5.83 -11.63
N GLY A 289 2.41 -6.52 -11.37
CA GLY A 289 1.42 -6.83 -12.39
C GLY A 289 0.77 -5.57 -12.95
N LEU A 290 0.39 -4.65 -12.06
CA LEU A 290 -0.14 -3.34 -12.44
C LEU A 290 0.86 -2.57 -13.32
N THR A 291 2.14 -2.58 -12.92
CA THR A 291 3.22 -1.94 -13.67
C THR A 291 3.43 -2.59 -15.03
N HIS A 292 3.54 -3.92 -15.06
CA HIS A 292 3.82 -4.70 -16.26
C HIS A 292 2.72 -4.53 -17.33
N VAL A 293 1.45 -4.55 -16.92
CA VAL A 293 0.31 -4.39 -17.85
C VAL A 293 0.17 -2.96 -18.38
N ASN A 294 0.56 -1.95 -17.60
CA ASN A 294 0.39 -0.53 -17.96
C ASN A 294 1.68 0.14 -18.47
N SER A 295 2.83 -0.53 -18.41
CA SER A 295 4.09 0.04 -18.86
C SER A 295 4.08 0.26 -20.36
N ALA A 296 4.65 1.39 -20.79
CA ALA A 296 4.86 1.72 -22.18
C ALA A 296 6.24 1.24 -22.71
N SER A 297 7.03 0.55 -21.90
CA SER A 297 8.36 0.08 -22.30
C SER A 297 8.27 -1.16 -23.19
N PHE A 298 9.08 -1.19 -24.26
CA PHE A 298 9.25 -2.36 -25.12
C PHE A 298 10.24 -3.38 -24.53
N SER A 299 11.05 -2.99 -23.54
CA SER A 299 11.98 -3.86 -22.83
C SER A 299 11.61 -3.99 -21.36
N GLU A 300 11.62 -5.23 -20.86
CA GLU A 300 11.38 -5.54 -19.45
C GLU A 300 12.67 -5.35 -18.64
N ASP A 301 12.70 -4.35 -17.76
CA ASP A 301 13.79 -4.21 -16.78
C ASP A 301 13.51 -5.13 -15.58
N LYS A 302 13.86 -6.41 -15.74
CA LYS A 302 13.62 -7.44 -14.72
C LYS A 302 14.36 -7.16 -13.41
N GLY A 303 15.50 -6.47 -13.46
CA GLY A 303 16.23 -6.06 -12.26
C GLY A 303 15.40 -5.11 -11.40
N ARG A 304 14.81 -4.07 -12.03
CA ARG A 304 13.97 -3.10 -11.31
C ARG A 304 12.63 -3.67 -10.87
N MET A 305 12.04 -4.60 -11.63
CA MET A 305 10.87 -5.34 -11.17
C MET A 305 11.16 -6.19 -9.93
N LEU A 306 12.34 -6.82 -9.85
CA LEU A 306 12.77 -7.56 -8.67
C LEU A 306 12.98 -6.63 -7.48
N GLU A 307 13.65 -5.49 -7.70
CA GLU A 307 13.85 -4.46 -6.68
C GLU A 307 12.51 -3.92 -6.14
N ASN A 308 11.49 -3.78 -6.99
CA ASN A 308 10.15 -3.35 -6.57
C ASN A 308 9.44 -4.38 -5.67
N ILE A 309 9.61 -5.68 -5.93
CA ILE A 309 9.08 -6.73 -5.02
C ILE A 309 9.77 -6.66 -3.66
N VAL A 310 11.10 -6.51 -3.65
CA VAL A 310 11.87 -6.36 -2.40
C VAL A 310 11.39 -5.12 -1.63
N PHE A 311 11.23 -3.97 -2.31
CA PHE A 311 10.68 -2.76 -1.72
C PHE A 311 9.30 -3.01 -1.09
N LEU A 312 8.38 -3.65 -1.82
CA LEU A 312 7.02 -3.91 -1.33
C LEU A 312 7.03 -4.83 -0.10
N ASN A 313 7.91 -5.84 -0.06
CA ASN A 313 8.06 -6.67 1.13
C ASN A 313 8.59 -5.84 2.32
N LEU A 314 9.66 -5.07 2.12
CA LEU A 314 10.20 -4.18 3.16
C LEU A 314 9.14 -3.20 3.65
N ARG A 315 8.37 -2.57 2.76
CA ARG A 315 7.38 -1.55 3.09
C ARG A 315 6.18 -2.07 3.88
N ARG A 316 5.89 -3.38 3.82
CA ARG A 316 4.86 -4.02 4.67
C ARG A 316 5.23 -4.05 6.14
N SER A 317 6.53 -4.01 6.44
CA SER A 317 7.09 -4.18 7.79
C SER A 317 7.79 -2.94 8.32
N TYR A 318 8.34 -2.11 7.44
CA TYR A 318 9.18 -0.96 7.78
C TYR A 318 8.65 0.33 7.14
N ARG A 319 8.78 1.44 7.89
CA ARG A 319 8.44 2.78 7.41
C ARG A 319 9.66 3.54 6.89
N ASP A 320 10.79 3.41 7.59
CA ASP A 320 12.01 4.14 7.31
C ASP A 320 12.93 3.31 6.40
N ILE A 321 12.69 3.43 5.09
CA ILE A 321 13.45 2.79 4.02
C ILE A 321 14.13 3.88 3.20
N PHE A 322 15.42 3.70 2.91
CA PHE A 322 16.21 4.65 2.13
C PHE A 322 17.05 3.88 1.11
N TYR A 323 17.49 4.53 0.05
CA TYR A 323 18.61 4.03 -0.73
C TYR A 323 19.91 4.68 -0.25
N PHE A 324 21.04 4.00 -0.41
CA PHE A 324 22.35 4.53 -0.04
C PHE A 324 23.23 4.67 -1.28
N ARG A 325 23.86 5.83 -1.46
CA ARG A 325 24.82 6.03 -2.56
C ARG A 325 25.95 6.95 -2.14
N GLU A 326 27.17 6.49 -2.25
CA GLU A 326 28.38 7.31 -2.14
C GLU A 326 29.25 7.08 -3.37
N LYS A 327 30.20 6.13 -3.32
CA LYS A 327 30.93 5.67 -4.51
C LYS A 327 30.18 4.57 -5.23
N GLY A 328 29.68 3.60 -4.46
CA GLY A 328 28.75 2.58 -4.91
C GLY A 328 27.32 2.90 -4.47
N GLU A 329 26.38 2.12 -5.00
CA GLU A 329 24.97 2.15 -4.60
C GLU A 329 24.62 0.88 -3.83
N CYS A 330 23.86 1.05 -2.75
CA CYS A 330 23.15 -0.02 -2.07
C CYS A 330 21.65 0.32 -2.15
N ASP A 331 20.86 -0.56 -2.78
CA ASP A 331 19.47 -0.26 -3.12
C ASP A 331 18.61 0.08 -1.91
N PHE A 332 18.79 -0.63 -0.79
CA PHE A 332 18.04 -0.39 0.44
C PHE A 332 18.91 -0.41 1.68
N VAL A 333 18.72 0.59 2.54
CA VAL A 333 19.06 0.56 3.95
C VAL A 333 17.80 0.79 4.77
N VAL A 334 17.57 -0.08 5.74
CA VAL A 334 16.34 -0.09 6.56
C VAL A 334 16.68 0.36 7.96
N LYS A 335 15.98 1.38 8.45
CA LYS A 335 16.15 1.92 9.79
C LYS A 335 15.07 1.36 10.72
N GLU A 336 15.49 0.92 11.91
CA GLU A 336 14.60 0.53 13.01
C GLU A 336 15.06 1.22 14.29
N GLY A 337 14.19 2.03 14.89
CA GLY A 337 14.58 2.95 15.96
C GLY A 337 15.61 3.95 15.46
N GLU A 338 16.76 4.05 16.10
CA GLU A 338 17.83 5.00 15.72
C GLU A 338 18.90 4.39 14.82
N LYS A 339 18.85 3.08 14.55
CA LYS A 339 19.92 2.35 13.88
C LYS A 339 19.49 1.82 12.53
N ILE A 340 20.45 1.76 11.61
CA ILE A 340 20.29 0.97 10.39
C ILE A 340 20.42 -0.50 10.76
N LYS A 341 19.39 -1.27 10.43
CA LYS A 341 19.25 -2.70 10.75
C LYS A 341 19.72 -3.58 9.60
N TYR A 342 19.36 -3.19 8.38
CA TYR A 342 19.68 -3.96 7.16
C TYR A 342 20.32 -3.07 6.10
N ALA A 343 21.24 -3.67 5.34
CA ALA A 343 21.69 -3.19 4.05
C ALA A 343 21.44 -4.31 3.03
N ILE A 344 20.75 -3.98 1.94
CA ILE A 344 20.24 -4.92 0.96
C ILE A 344 20.53 -4.36 -0.43
N GLN A 345 21.22 -5.16 -1.24
CA GLN A 345 21.41 -4.93 -2.67
C GLN A 345 20.53 -5.88 -3.45
N VAL A 346 19.99 -5.46 -4.59
CA VAL A 346 19.16 -6.32 -5.45
C VAL A 346 19.77 -6.38 -6.84
N CYS A 347 19.97 -7.59 -7.35
CA CYS A 347 20.35 -7.81 -8.75
C CYS A 347 19.54 -8.98 -9.30
N TYR A 348 19.19 -8.96 -10.58
CA TYR A 348 18.42 -10.08 -11.15
C TYR A 348 19.25 -11.37 -11.13
N GLU A 349 20.48 -11.28 -11.59
CA GLU A 349 21.49 -12.32 -11.59
C GLU A 349 22.84 -11.71 -11.20
N LEU A 350 23.58 -12.40 -10.35
CA LEU A 350 24.95 -12.08 -9.96
C LEU A 350 25.89 -12.88 -10.84
N ASP A 351 26.70 -12.19 -11.64
CA ASP A 351 27.67 -12.75 -12.58
C ASP A 351 29.04 -12.09 -12.40
N GLU A 352 30.09 -12.62 -13.02
CA GLU A 352 31.45 -12.08 -12.84
C GLU A 352 31.62 -10.64 -13.37
N GLU A 353 30.75 -10.16 -14.27
CA GLU A 353 30.80 -8.80 -14.80
C GLU A 353 30.23 -7.78 -13.79
N ASN A 354 29.14 -8.13 -13.10
CA ASN A 354 28.43 -7.24 -12.21
C ASN A 354 28.82 -7.41 -10.73
N LYS A 355 29.32 -8.58 -10.32
CA LYS A 355 29.59 -8.96 -8.92
C LYS A 355 30.39 -7.94 -8.13
N ASN A 356 31.48 -7.42 -8.71
CA ASN A 356 32.31 -6.41 -8.05
C ASN A 356 31.51 -5.13 -7.76
N ARG A 357 30.68 -4.69 -8.71
CA ARG A 357 29.84 -3.50 -8.55
C ARG A 357 28.79 -3.72 -7.47
N GLU A 358 28.03 -4.81 -7.55
CA GLU A 358 26.94 -5.12 -6.60
C GLU A 358 27.46 -5.28 -5.16
N ILE A 359 28.61 -5.93 -4.98
CA ILE A 359 29.23 -6.11 -3.66
C ILE A 359 29.80 -4.79 -3.12
N SER A 360 30.41 -3.97 -3.97
CA SER A 360 31.14 -2.78 -3.51
C SER A 360 30.23 -1.76 -2.80
N GLY A 361 29.05 -1.48 -3.37
CA GLY A 361 28.09 -0.55 -2.79
C GLY A 361 27.47 -1.07 -1.50
N LEU A 362 27.14 -2.37 -1.44
CA LEU A 362 26.67 -3.02 -0.22
C LEU A 362 27.71 -2.95 0.90
N ILE A 363 28.98 -3.27 0.61
CA ILE A 363 30.07 -3.21 1.59
C ILE A 363 30.30 -1.77 2.07
N GLU A 364 30.17 -0.77 1.21
CA GLU A 364 30.27 0.64 1.60
C GLU A 364 29.19 1.01 2.63
N ALA A 365 27.94 0.62 2.38
CA ALA A 365 26.84 0.80 3.33
C ALA A 365 27.10 0.04 4.64
N MET A 366 27.49 -1.23 4.58
CA MET A 366 27.79 -2.04 5.77
C MET A 366 28.94 -1.46 6.60
N LYS A 367 29.96 -0.89 5.96
CA LYS A 367 31.05 -0.17 6.65
C LYS A 367 30.52 1.10 7.32
N LYS A 368 29.73 1.91 6.60
CA LYS A 368 29.16 3.16 7.11
C LYS A 368 28.30 2.95 8.36
N PHE A 369 27.55 1.85 8.41
CA PHE A 369 26.59 1.56 9.48
C PHE A 369 27.04 0.47 10.46
N ASN A 370 28.31 0.03 10.38
CA ASN A 370 28.87 -1.02 11.23
C ASN A 370 28.07 -2.34 11.21
N LEU A 371 27.52 -2.71 10.06
CA LEU A 371 26.81 -3.97 9.87
C LEU A 371 27.81 -5.11 9.64
N LYS A 372 27.57 -6.24 10.32
CA LYS A 372 28.32 -7.49 10.13
C LYS A 372 27.75 -8.33 8.99
N GLU A 373 26.46 -8.17 8.72
CA GLU A 373 25.71 -8.97 7.76
C GLU A 373 24.95 -8.07 6.77
N GLY A 374 24.91 -8.47 5.52
CA GLY A 374 24.20 -7.79 4.44
C GLY A 374 23.61 -8.83 3.47
N PHE A 375 22.69 -8.38 2.61
CA PHE A 375 22.00 -9.26 1.67
C PHE A 375 22.20 -8.79 0.24
N ILE A 376 22.46 -9.74 -0.67
CA ILE A 376 22.23 -9.57 -2.10
C ILE A 376 21.02 -10.42 -2.44
N LEU A 377 19.91 -9.80 -2.81
CA LEU A 377 18.70 -10.51 -3.18
C LEU A 377 18.67 -10.70 -4.69
N THR A 378 18.52 -11.95 -5.12
CA THR A 378 18.57 -12.36 -6.52
C THR A 378 17.25 -12.98 -6.98
N TYR A 379 17.12 -13.20 -8.28
CA TYR A 379 15.95 -13.90 -8.81
C TYR A 379 15.93 -15.38 -8.36
N ASN A 380 17.08 -16.07 -8.40
CA ASN A 380 17.14 -17.52 -8.10
C ASN A 380 18.53 -18.06 -7.70
N GLN A 381 19.44 -17.23 -7.18
CA GLN A 381 20.78 -17.67 -6.77
C GLN A 381 20.95 -17.62 -5.25
N GLU A 382 21.58 -18.67 -4.71
CA GLU A 382 22.02 -18.75 -3.31
C GLU A 382 23.53 -18.84 -3.25
N ASP A 383 24.14 -18.03 -2.38
CA ASP A 383 25.57 -18.06 -2.09
C ASP A 383 25.86 -17.35 -0.76
N LYS A 384 27.09 -17.47 -0.28
CA LYS A 384 27.59 -16.75 0.90
C LYS A 384 29.00 -16.24 0.64
N ILE A 385 29.14 -14.93 0.69
CA ILE A 385 30.41 -14.25 0.41
C ILE A 385 30.97 -13.67 1.72
N GLU A 386 32.21 -14.02 2.05
CA GLU A 386 32.91 -13.50 3.24
C GLU A 386 33.99 -12.50 2.83
N ILE A 387 33.94 -11.29 3.39
CA ILE A 387 34.88 -10.20 3.08
C ILE A 387 35.38 -9.62 4.40
N GLY A 388 36.56 -10.07 4.83
CA GLY A 388 37.12 -9.76 6.14
C GLY A 388 36.20 -10.26 7.25
N SER A 389 35.72 -9.36 8.12
CA SER A 389 34.80 -9.68 9.21
C SER A 389 33.30 -9.61 8.84
N ARG A 390 32.97 -9.35 7.58
CA ARG A 390 31.58 -9.18 7.10
C ARG A 390 31.13 -10.36 6.27
N LYS A 391 29.84 -10.68 6.37
CA LYS A 391 29.17 -11.75 5.61
C LYS A 391 28.08 -11.14 4.74
N ILE A 392 28.06 -11.53 3.47
CA ILE A 392 26.99 -11.21 2.54
C ILE A 392 26.26 -12.52 2.21
N PHE A 393 24.95 -12.53 2.45
CA PHE A 393 24.09 -13.64 2.06
C PHE A 393 23.45 -13.32 0.70
N VAL A 394 23.76 -14.13 -0.30
CA VAL A 394 23.07 -14.09 -1.59
C VAL A 394 21.88 -15.03 -1.48
N LYS A 395 20.66 -14.52 -1.70
CA LYS A 395 19.43 -15.30 -1.56
C LYS A 395 18.41 -14.97 -2.65
N PRO A 396 17.63 -15.96 -3.14
CA PRO A 396 16.47 -15.71 -3.96
C PRO A 396 15.43 -14.91 -3.15
N VAL A 397 14.81 -13.92 -3.79
CA VAL A 397 13.76 -13.10 -3.15
C VAL A 397 12.64 -13.97 -2.58
N TRP A 398 12.23 -15.02 -3.30
CA TRP A 398 11.14 -15.91 -2.89
C TRP A 398 11.45 -16.86 -1.73
N VAL A 399 12.73 -16.99 -1.35
CA VAL A 399 13.18 -17.71 -0.15
C VAL A 399 13.35 -16.76 1.03
N TRP A 400 13.67 -15.49 0.75
CA TRP A 400 13.85 -14.46 1.76
C TRP A 400 12.53 -13.89 2.30
N GLU A 401 11.48 -13.88 1.47
CA GLU A 401 10.19 -13.21 1.75
C GLU A 401 9.41 -13.73 2.96
#